data_AF-A0A7C2W2E0-F1
#
_entry.id   AF-A0A7C2W2E0-F1
#
_cell.length_a   1.000
_cell.length_b   1.000
_cell.length_c   1.000
_cell.angle_alpha   90.00
_cell.angle_beta   90.00
_cell.angle_gamma   90.00
#
_symmetry.space_group_name_H-M   'P 1'
#
loop_
_entity.id
_entity.type
_entity.pdbx_description
1 polymer ?
#
loop_
_entity_poly.entity_id
_entity_poly.type
_entity_poly.pdbx_seq_one_letter_code
_entity_poly.pdbx_strand_id
1 'polypeptide(L)' 'MNSIIAIGIIALWLCGSVDAIEHGKIIHDKITSPALEGNFLGNPATKPLTVYLPPGYDEHPQKRYPTVYLLHGA' A
#
# COMPACT_ATOMS: atom_id res chain seq x y z
N MET A 1 -13.88 -46.41 -6.76
CA MET A 1 -14.42 -45.12 -6.29
C MET A 1 -13.41 -44.36 -5.43
N ASN A 2 -12.77 -45.03 -4.47
CA ASN A 2 -11.83 -44.41 -3.52
C ASN A 2 -10.53 -43.89 -4.16
N SER A 3 -10.01 -44.56 -5.20
CA SER A 3 -8.76 -44.16 -5.86
C SER A 3 -8.87 -42.88 -6.68
N ILE A 4 -10.06 -42.54 -7.20
CA ILE A 4 -10.29 -41.32 -7.99
C ILE A 4 -10.30 -40.08 -7.09
N ILE A 5 -10.87 -40.22 -5.89
CA ILE A 5 -10.87 -39.16 -4.86
C ILE A 5 -9.45 -38.88 -4.36
N ALA A 6 -8.64 -39.94 -4.17
CA ALA A 6 -7.25 -39.81 -3.72
C ALA A 6 -6.37 -39.03 -4.71
N ILE A 7 -6.54 -39.25 -6.02
CA ILE A 7 -5.79 -38.54 -7.07
C ILE A 7 -6.18 -37.06 -7.12
N GLY A 8 -7.47 -36.75 -6.97
CA GLY A 8 -7.94 -35.36 -6.96
C GLY A 8 -7.39 -34.53 -5.79
N ILE A 9 -7.29 -35.12 -4.60
CA ILE A 9 -6.71 -34.47 -3.42
C ILE A 9 -5.20 -34.25 -3.61
N ILE A 10 -4.47 -35.24 -4.12
CA ILE A 10 -3.03 -35.13 -4.39
C ILE A 10 -2.75 -34.05 -5.44
N ALA A 11 -3.56 -33.97 -6.50
CA ALA A 11 -3.45 -32.93 -7.52
C ALA A 11 -3.69 -31.52 -6.94
N LEU A 12 -4.60 -31.37 -5.96
CA LEU A 12 -4.84 -30.09 -5.30
C LEU A 12 -3.70 -29.68 -4.35
N TRP A 13 -3.03 -30.65 -3.72
CA TRP A 13 -1.83 -30.39 -2.90
C TRP A 13 -0.58 -30.06 -3.73
N LEU A 14 -0.48 -30.59 -4.96
CA LEU A 14 0.62 -30.31 -5.90
C LEU A 14 0.41 -29.03 -6.72
N CYS A 15 -0.85 -28.60 -6.89
CA CYS A 15 -1.18 -27.32 -7.48
C CYS A 15 -0.89 -26.24 -6.42
N GLY A 16 0.34 -25.74 -6.40
CA GLY A 16 0.86 -24.79 -5.42
C GLY A 16 -0.13 -23.69 -5.04
N SER A 17 0.00 -23.22 -3.80
CA SER A 17 -0.76 -22.09 -3.25
C SER A 17 -0.83 -20.96 -4.27
N VAL A 18 -2.03 -20.45 -4.55
CA VAL A 18 -2.17 -19.16 -5.20
C VAL A 18 -1.63 -18.14 -4.21
N ASP A 19 -0.45 -17.57 -4.47
CA ASP A 19 0.08 -16.49 -3.65
C ASP A 19 -0.97 -15.37 -3.62
N ALA A 20 -1.40 -14.98 -2.42
CA ALA A 20 -2.32 -13.88 -2.26
C ALA A 20 -1.67 -12.62 -2.87
N ILE A 21 -2.43 -11.88 -3.68
CA ILE A 21 -1.94 -10.59 -4.20
C ILE A 21 -1.66 -9.71 -3.00
N GLU A 22 -0.39 -9.45 -2.74
CA GLU A 22 0.00 -8.58 -1.63
C GLU A 22 -0.54 -7.17 -1.88
N HIS A 23 -1.15 -6.56 -0.86
CA HIS A 23 -1.76 -5.25 -0.96
C HIS A 23 -0.80 -4.17 -0.47
N GLY A 24 -0.82 -3.02 -1.16
CA GLY A 24 -0.07 -1.86 -0.69
C GLY A 24 -0.66 -1.27 0.59
N LYS A 25 0.14 -0.47 1.29
CA LYS A 25 -0.21 0.14 2.57
C LYS A 25 -0.58 1.61 2.37
N ILE A 26 -1.70 2.04 2.94
CA ILE A 26 -2.09 3.46 2.98
C ILE A 26 -1.72 4.02 4.36
N ILE A 27 -0.97 5.13 4.36
CA ILE A 27 -0.59 5.86 5.56
C ILE A 27 -1.30 7.20 5.56
N HIS A 28 -1.99 7.51 6.67
CA HIS A 28 -2.50 8.85 6.94
C HIS A 28 -1.55 9.55 7.90
N ASP A 29 -1.01 10.68 7.47
CA ASP A 29 -0.04 11.46 8.25
C ASP A 29 -0.38 12.96 8.18
N LYS A 30 0.45 13.78 8.82
CA LYS A 30 0.35 15.23 8.80
C LYS A 30 1.72 15.84 8.48
N ILE A 31 1.70 16.88 7.67
CA ILE A 31 2.89 17.67 7.36
C ILE A 31 2.68 19.11 7.81
N THR A 32 3.67 19.67 8.51
CA THR A 32 3.71 21.10 8.83
C THR A 32 4.53 21.82 7.78
N SER A 33 3.93 22.82 7.12
CA SER A 33 4.60 23.60 6.08
C SER A 33 4.89 25.03 6.57
N PRO A 34 6.16 25.45 6.65
CA PRO A 34 6.52 26.83 7.00
C PRO A 34 5.89 27.87 6.05
N ALA A 35 5.67 27.51 4.78
CA ALA A 35 5.05 28.39 3.80
C ALA A 35 3.57 28.71 4.09
N LEU A 36 2.93 27.96 5.00
CA LEU A 36 1.55 28.17 5.41
C LEU A 36 1.42 28.89 6.76
N GLU A 37 2.52 29.21 7.44
CA GLU A 37 2.48 29.92 8.71
C GLU A 37 1.93 31.33 8.53
N GLY A 38 1.00 31.73 9.42
CA GLY A 38 0.41 33.08 9.39
C GLY A 38 -0.35 33.43 8.12
N ASN A 39 -0.81 32.44 7.33
CA ASN A 39 -1.54 32.72 6.09
C ASN A 39 -2.80 33.56 6.35
N PHE A 40 -3.17 34.40 5.37
CA PHE A 40 -4.29 35.34 5.47
C PHE A 40 -5.64 34.70 5.82
N LEU A 41 -5.84 33.42 5.47
CA LEU A 41 -7.06 32.68 5.77
C LEU A 41 -7.10 32.16 7.22
N GLY A 42 -6.03 32.35 8.00
CA GLY A 42 -5.92 31.85 9.37
C GLY A 42 -5.87 30.33 9.47
N ASN A 43 -5.63 29.63 8.36
CA ASN A 43 -5.65 28.18 8.33
C ASN A 43 -4.44 27.59 9.05
N PRO A 44 -4.56 26.41 9.70
CA PRO A 44 -3.40 25.74 10.28
C PRO A 44 -2.33 25.43 9.23
N ALA A 45 -1.07 25.63 9.60
CA ALA A 45 0.10 25.31 8.77
C ALA A 45 0.35 23.79 8.66
N THR A 46 -0.22 23.00 9.59
CA THR A 46 -0.23 21.55 9.54
C THR A 46 -1.40 21.04 8.70
N LYS A 47 -1.11 20.26 7.66
CA LYS A 47 -2.10 19.68 6.74
C LYS A 47 -2.06 18.16 6.77
N PRO A 48 -3.22 17.48 6.63
CA PRO A 48 -3.24 16.03 6.46
C PRO A 48 -2.61 15.65 5.11
N LEU A 49 -1.96 14.49 5.08
CA LEU A 49 -1.34 13.88 3.92
C LEU A 49 -1.71 12.39 3.91
N THR A 50 -1.92 11.83 2.72
CA THR A 50 -2.07 10.38 2.54
C THR A 50 -0.98 9.87 1.62
N VAL A 51 -0.31 8.79 2.02
CA VAL A 51 0.79 8.15 1.28
C VAL A 51 0.42 6.70 0.99
N TYR A 52 0.53 6.29 -0.27
CA TYR A 52 0.47 4.89 -0.66
C TYR A 52 1.88 4.32 -0.77
N LEU A 53 2.11 3.18 -0.12
CA LEU A 53 3.33 2.40 -0.24
C LEU A 53 3.02 1.11 -1.02
N PRO A 54 3.86 0.73 -2.01
CA PRO A 54 3.65 -0.49 -2.76
C PRO A 54 3.79 -1.75 -1.87
N PRO A 55 3.26 -2.90 -2.31
CA PRO A 55 3.51 -4.20 -1.66
C PRO A 55 5.03 -4.46 -1.52
N GLY A 56 5.43 -5.11 -0.43
CA GLY A 56 6.84 -5.42 -0.12
C GLY A 56 7.71 -4.21 0.25
N TYR A 57 7.12 -3.03 0.52
CA TYR A 57 7.89 -1.81 0.82
C TYR A 57 8.81 -1.98 2.04
N ASP A 58 8.29 -2.55 3.14
CA ASP A 58 9.02 -2.68 4.40
C ASP A 58 10.12 -3.78 4.33
N GLU A 59 10.00 -4.72 3.38
CA GLU A 59 10.92 -5.85 3.17
C GLU A 59 12.19 -5.45 2.41
N HIS A 60 12.17 -4.29 1.75
CA HIS A 60 13.26 -3.80 0.92
C HIS A 60 13.73 -2.40 1.38
N PRO A 61 14.31 -2.25 2.59
CA PRO A 61 14.61 -0.94 3.19
C PRO A 61 15.63 -0.10 2.40
N GLN A 62 16.44 -0.73 1.54
CA GLN A 62 17.42 -0.06 0.67
C GLN A 62 16.82 0.36 -0.68
N LYS A 63 15.67 -0.21 -1.08
CA LYS A 63 15.05 0.06 -2.38
C LYS A 63 14.36 1.42 -2.35
N ARG A 64 14.60 2.23 -3.37
CA ARG A 64 13.92 3.52 -3.58
C ARG A 64 12.87 3.36 -4.67
N TYR A 65 11.77 4.07 -4.51
CA TYR A 65 10.65 4.07 -5.44
C TYR A 65 10.51 5.48 -6.04
N PRO A 66 10.16 5.62 -7.32
CA PRO A 66 9.75 6.91 -7.86
C PRO A 66 8.47 7.39 -7.15
N THR A 67 8.35 8.70 -6.97
CA THR A 67 7.23 9.31 -6.25
C THR A 67 6.30 10.05 -7.21
N VAL A 68 5.00 9.82 -7.05
CA VAL A 68 3.95 10.57 -7.75
C VAL A 68 3.18 11.41 -6.74
N TYR A 69 3.01 12.70 -7.03
CA TYR A 69 2.15 13.59 -6.26
C TYR A 69 0.78 13.65 -6.93
N LEU A 70 -0.22 13.04 -6.30
CA LEU A 70 -1.60 13.06 -6.76
C LEU A 70 -2.38 14.16 -6.02
N LEU A 71 -2.84 15.15 -6.78
CA LEU A 71 -3.68 16.23 -6.27
C LEU A 71 -5.14 16.01 -6.68
N HIS A 72 -6.06 16.30 -5.77
CA HIS A 72 -7.49 16.25 -6.07
C HIS A 72 -7.95 17.53 -6.81
N GLY A 73 -9.13 17.45 -7.44
CA GLY A 73 -9.77 18.60 -8.07
C GLY A 73 -10.34 19.61 -7.07
N ALA A 74 -10.87 20.72 -7.60
CA ALA A 74 -11.60 21.74 -6.85
C ALA A 74 -13.06 21.33 -6.58
#